data_AF-A0A1V5SB90-F1
#
_entry.id   AF-A0A1V5SB90-F1
#
_cell.length_a   1.000
_cell.length_b   1.000
_cell.length_c   1.000
_cell.angle_alpha   90.00
_cell.angle_beta   90.00
_cell.angle_gamma   90.00
#
_symmetry.space_group_name_H-M   'P 1'
#
loop_
_entity.id
_entity.type
_entity.pdbx_description
1 polymer ?
#
loop_
_entity_poly.entity_id
_entity_poly.type
_entity_poly.pdbx_seq_one_letter_code
_entity_poly.pdbx_strand_id
1 'polypeptide(L)'
;MAISNENVTIRSIKRARLYKAPVSSGVEMLSEDIASVLHTECSYFTLSCSFSISARLAIVRKVGSDETIEYLNSGGNLPVNALSLFTFPVDSSERINIRFYGNGSCLSLILTEHGGIY
;
A
#
# COMPACT_ATOMS: atom_id res chain seq x y z
N MET A 1 26.89 -18.65 24.45
CA MET A 1 26.80 -18.05 23.10
C MET A 1 25.63 -17.08 23.16
N ALA A 2 25.92 -15.80 23.41
CA ALA A 2 24.88 -14.77 23.53
C ALA A 2 24.45 -14.39 22.11
N ILE A 3 23.17 -14.54 21.79
CA ILE A 3 22.57 -13.98 20.59
C ILE A 3 22.55 -12.47 20.84
N SER A 4 23.35 -11.72 20.08
CA SER A 4 23.30 -10.26 20.15
C SER A 4 21.92 -9.82 19.68
N ASN A 5 21.19 -9.13 20.55
CA ASN A 5 20.06 -8.30 20.15
C ASN A 5 20.61 -7.17 19.28
N GLU A 6 20.82 -7.44 17.99
CA GLU A 6 20.99 -6.36 17.03
C GLU A 6 19.71 -5.53 17.09
N ASN A 7 19.87 -4.24 17.38
CA ASN A 7 18.78 -3.29 17.43
C ASN A 7 18.15 -3.22 16.04
N VAL A 8 17.07 -4.00 15.83
CA VAL A 8 16.24 -3.94 14.63
C VAL A 8 15.68 -2.52 14.55
N THR A 9 16.34 -1.68 13.77
CA THR A 9 15.91 -0.29 13.58
C THR A 9 14.89 -0.29 12.46
N ILE A 10 13.62 -0.47 12.82
CA ILE A 10 12.52 -0.34 11.87
C ILE A 10 12.40 1.13 11.50
N ARG A 11 12.88 1.50 10.30
CA ARG A 11 12.65 2.83 9.77
C ARG A 11 11.29 2.85 9.08
N SER A 12 10.41 3.74 9.55
CA SER A 12 9.06 3.92 9.01
C SER A 12 8.95 5.27 8.31
N ILE A 13 8.56 5.28 7.04
CA ILE A 13 8.42 6.51 6.24
C ILE A 13 7.00 6.55 5.69
N LYS A 14 6.25 7.60 6.04
CA LYS A 14 4.93 7.84 5.45
C LYS A 14 5.10 8.33 4.01
N ARG A 15 4.60 7.57 3.04
CA ARG A 15 4.80 7.84 1.60
C ARG A 15 3.61 8.54 0.97
N ALA A 16 2.39 8.18 1.35
CA ALA A 16 1.19 8.83 0.82
C ALA A 16 0.06 8.96 1.84
N ARG A 17 -0.78 9.97 1.62
CA ARG A 17 -2.05 10.12 2.31
C ARG A 17 -3.11 10.67 1.35
N LEU A 18 -4.22 9.95 1.23
CA LEU A 18 -5.45 10.48 0.63
C LEU A 18 -6.50 10.60 1.74
N TYR A 19 -7.20 11.73 1.82
CA TYR A 19 -8.28 11.92 2.77
C TYR A 19 -9.42 12.68 2.08
N LYS A 20 -10.64 12.11 2.08
CA LYS A 20 -11.87 12.80 1.66
C LYS A 20 -11.93 13.21 0.17
N ALA A 21 -11.33 12.42 -0.73
CA ALA A 21 -11.56 12.58 -2.16
C ALA A 21 -12.65 11.61 -2.65
N PRO A 22 -13.58 12.06 -3.52
CA PRO A 22 -14.38 11.15 -4.34
C PRO A 22 -13.45 10.36 -5.27
N VAL A 23 -13.68 9.07 -5.42
CA VAL A 23 -12.89 8.22 -6.30
C VAL A 23 -13.84 7.46 -7.21
N SER A 24 -13.59 7.55 -8.52
CA SER A 24 -14.26 6.72 -9.51
C SER A 24 -13.59 5.35 -9.57
N SER A 25 -14.38 4.32 -9.82
CA SER A 25 -13.85 2.96 -9.95
C SER A 25 -12.76 2.88 -11.02
N GLY A 26 -11.66 2.19 -10.71
CA GLY A 26 -10.54 1.94 -11.62
C GLY A 26 -9.48 3.05 -11.65
N VAL A 27 -9.61 4.11 -10.85
CA VAL A 27 -8.64 5.21 -10.83
C VAL A 27 -7.50 4.92 -9.86
N GLU A 28 -6.27 5.28 -10.27
CA GLU A 28 -5.09 5.30 -9.42
C GLU A 28 -5.23 6.36 -8.34
N MET A 29 -4.97 5.97 -7.10
CA MET A 29 -5.25 6.75 -5.92
C MET A 29 -4.12 7.71 -5.55
N LEU A 30 -2.92 7.44 -6.03
CA LEU A 30 -1.73 8.22 -5.77
C LEU A 30 -1.42 9.04 -7.03
N SER A 31 -1.01 10.29 -6.83
CA SER A 31 -0.67 11.20 -7.92
C SER A 31 0.55 10.76 -8.72
N GLU A 32 1.35 9.86 -8.16
CA GLU A 32 2.53 9.27 -8.77
C GLU A 32 2.75 7.85 -8.24
N ASP A 33 3.42 7.03 -9.03
CA ASP A 33 3.86 5.71 -8.59
C ASP A 33 4.99 5.84 -7.57
N ILE A 34 4.95 5.00 -6.53
CA ILE A 34 5.89 5.03 -5.42
C ILE A 34 6.90 3.91 -5.57
N ALA A 35 8.19 4.25 -5.60
CA ALA A 35 9.27 3.28 -5.40
C ALA A 35 9.65 3.18 -3.91
N SER A 36 10.30 2.08 -3.52
CA SER A 36 11.01 2.02 -2.23
C SER A 36 12.09 3.11 -2.17
N VAL A 37 12.14 3.85 -1.05
CA VAL A 37 13.25 4.78 -0.75
C VAL A 37 14.27 4.22 0.22
N LEU A 38 13.96 3.08 0.84
CA LEU A 38 14.91 2.39 1.70
C LEU A 38 15.94 1.61 0.88
N HIS A 39 15.66 1.33 -0.40
CA HIS A 39 16.54 0.61 -1.32
C HIS A 39 17.04 -0.74 -0.76
N THR A 40 16.30 -1.30 0.19
CA THR A 40 16.56 -2.63 0.74
C THR A 40 15.81 -3.67 -0.07
N GLU A 41 16.38 -4.86 -0.24
CA GLU A 41 15.73 -5.99 -0.92
C GLU A 41 14.40 -6.38 -0.27
N CYS A 42 14.22 -6.10 1.03
CA CYS A 42 13.04 -6.45 1.80
C CYS A 42 12.27 -5.21 2.27
N SER A 43 11.77 -4.39 1.34
CA SER A 43 10.89 -3.26 1.69
C SER A 43 9.44 -3.72 1.82
N TYR A 44 8.79 -3.38 2.93
CA TYR A 44 7.38 -3.71 3.15
C TYR A 44 6.56 -2.45 3.27
N PHE A 45 5.41 -2.43 2.61
CA PHE A 45 4.48 -1.33 2.70
C PHE A 45 3.27 -1.75 3.52
N THR A 46 2.89 -0.88 4.44
CA THR A 46 1.66 -1.00 5.22
C THR A 46 0.65 0.03 4.74
N LEU A 47 -0.51 -0.45 4.31
CA LEU A 47 -1.65 0.35 3.88
C LEU A 47 -2.75 0.28 4.93
N SER A 48 -3.11 1.44 5.49
CA SER A 48 -4.29 1.59 6.34
C SER A 48 -5.38 2.35 5.59
N CYS A 49 -6.59 1.81 5.56
CA CYS A 49 -7.70 2.43 4.85
C CYS A 49 -9.06 2.28 5.54
N SER A 50 -9.94 3.25 5.30
CA SER A 50 -11.34 3.22 5.72
C SER A 50 -12.23 3.84 4.64
N PHE A 51 -13.40 3.24 4.42
CA PHE A 51 -14.31 3.55 3.31
C PHE A 51 -15.71 3.88 3.83
N SER A 52 -16.39 4.84 3.21
CA SER A 52 -17.82 5.07 3.43
C SER A 52 -18.73 4.12 2.63
N ILE A 53 -18.16 3.28 1.77
CA ILE A 53 -18.86 2.31 0.90
C ILE A 53 -18.07 1.00 0.77
N SER A 54 -18.73 -0.04 0.28
CA SER A 54 -18.07 -1.33 0.02
C SER A 54 -17.33 -1.31 -1.31
N ALA A 55 -16.08 -1.80 -1.32
CA ALA A 55 -15.21 -1.67 -2.48
C ALA A 55 -14.08 -2.70 -2.53
N ARG A 56 -13.41 -2.78 -3.68
CA ARG A 56 -12.19 -3.57 -3.87
C ARG A 56 -10.96 -2.67 -3.92
N LEU A 57 -9.86 -3.15 -3.37
CA LEU A 57 -8.56 -2.51 -3.45
C LEU A 57 -7.59 -3.41 -4.19
N ALA A 58 -6.79 -2.81 -5.06
CA ALA A 58 -5.66 -3.48 -5.68
C ALA A 58 -4.39 -2.65 -5.53
N ILE A 59 -3.26 -3.34 -5.45
CA ILE A 59 -1.95 -2.76 -5.75
C ILE A 59 -1.74 -2.90 -7.25
N VAL A 60 -1.27 -1.84 -7.86
CA VAL A 60 -0.74 -1.84 -9.22
C VAL A 60 0.78 -1.85 -9.08
N ARG A 61 1.43 -2.95 -9.49
CA ARG A 61 2.89 -3.07 -9.47
C ARG A 61 3.41 -2.88 -10.88
N LYS A 62 4.45 -2.06 -11.03
CA LYS A 62 5.07 -1.73 -12.31
C LYS A 62 6.55 -2.06 -12.26
N VAL A 63 7.03 -2.87 -13.20
CA VAL A 63 8.45 -3.23 -13.39
C VAL A 63 8.82 -2.93 -14.84
N GLY A 64 9.58 -1.86 -15.06
CA GLY A 64 9.86 -1.39 -16.42
C GLY A 64 8.56 -1.00 -17.15
N SER A 65 8.22 -1.73 -18.21
CA SER A 65 6.97 -1.56 -18.96
C SER A 65 5.82 -2.45 -18.49
N ASP A 66 6.10 -3.43 -17.63
CA ASP A 66 5.12 -4.44 -17.24
C ASP A 66 4.30 -3.94 -16.05
N GLU A 67 2.97 -4.09 -16.14
CA GLU A 67 2.02 -3.79 -15.08
C GLU A 67 1.34 -5.09 -14.61
N THR A 68 1.31 -5.30 -13.30
CA THR A 68 0.52 -6.36 -12.66
C THR A 68 -0.43 -5.76 -11.63
N ILE A 69 -1.62 -6.35 -11.50
CA ILE A 69 -2.67 -5.88 -10.60
C ILE A 69 -2.97 -6.99 -9.59
N GLU A 70 -2.78 -6.70 -8.31
CA GLU A 70 -2.99 -7.65 -7.22
C GLU A 70 -4.07 -7.14 -6.27
N TYR A 71 -5.16 -7.90 -6.08
CA TYR A 71 -6.24 -7.52 -5.19
C TYR A 71 -5.88 -7.79 -3.72
N LEU A 72 -5.76 -6.73 -2.94
CA LEU A 72 -5.39 -6.78 -1.51
C LEU A 72 -6.38 -7.53 -0.63
N ASN A 73 -7.63 -7.61 -1.06
CA ASN A 73 -8.73 -8.22 -0.33
C ASN A 73 -9.21 -9.52 -0.98
N SER A 74 -8.31 -10.26 -1.65
CA SER A 74 -8.63 -11.51 -2.37
C SER A 74 -9.77 -11.35 -3.39
N GLY A 75 -9.95 -10.14 -3.93
CA GLY A 75 -11.05 -9.82 -4.85
C GLY A 75 -12.43 -9.71 -4.21
N GLY A 76 -12.53 -9.86 -2.88
CA GLY A 76 -13.76 -9.65 -2.11
C GLY A 76 -14.11 -8.17 -2.00
N ASN A 77 -15.13 -7.83 -1.23
CA ASN A 77 -15.51 -6.44 -0.99
C ASN A 77 -15.14 -6.06 0.45
N LEU A 78 -14.50 -4.91 0.65
CA LEU A 78 -14.21 -4.39 1.99
C LEU A 78 -15.50 -3.85 2.63
N PRO A 79 -15.69 -4.08 3.94
CA PRO A 79 -16.85 -3.58 4.64
C PRO A 79 -16.79 -2.06 4.82
N VAL A 80 -17.97 -1.46 4.85
CA VAL A 80 -18.16 -0.02 5.10
C VAL A 80 -17.71 0.32 6.52
N ASN A 81 -17.07 1.48 6.69
CA ASN A 81 -16.57 2.04 7.96
C ASN A 81 -15.58 1.16 8.72
N ALA A 82 -15.05 0.10 8.11
CA ALA A 82 -14.00 -0.71 8.71
C ALA A 82 -12.63 -0.10 8.46
N LEU A 83 -11.76 -0.16 9.48
CA LEU A 83 -10.34 0.07 9.30
C LEU A 83 -9.71 -1.23 8.78
N SER A 84 -9.18 -1.21 7.57
CA SER A 84 -8.46 -2.34 6.99
C SER A 84 -6.96 -2.04 6.95
N LEU A 85 -6.16 -3.05 7.26
CA LEU A 85 -4.71 -2.99 7.25
C LEU A 85 -4.18 -4.06 6.30
N PHE A 86 -3.33 -3.67 5.36
CA PHE A 86 -2.67 -4.59 4.44
C PHE A 86 -1.16 -4.37 4.52
N THR A 87 -0.41 -5.47 4.51
CA THR A 87 1.05 -5.44 4.42
C THR A 87 1.46 -6.24 3.21
N PHE A 88 2.35 -5.69 2.39
CA PHE A 88 2.81 -6.32 1.17
C PHE A 88 4.27 -5.98 0.90
N PRO A 89 5.08 -6.93 0.38
CA PRO A 89 6.45 -6.67 -0.03
C PRO A 89 6.48 -5.88 -1.33
N VAL A 90 7.54 -5.11 -1.53
CA VAL A 90 7.85 -4.38 -2.76
C VAL A 90 9.33 -4.50 -3.05
N ASP A 91 9.66 -4.98 -4.25
CA ASP A 91 11.05 -5.14 -4.67
C ASP A 91 11.68 -3.79 -5.03
N SER A 92 13.01 -3.73 -5.01
CA SER A 92 13.76 -2.49 -5.29
C SER A 92 13.58 -1.95 -6.72
N SER A 93 13.19 -2.81 -7.67
CA SER A 93 12.89 -2.47 -9.05
C SER A 93 11.42 -2.09 -9.30
N GLU A 94 10.55 -2.32 -8.32
CA GLU A 94 9.12 -2.09 -8.44
C GLU A 94 8.73 -0.65 -8.15
N ARG A 95 7.72 -0.18 -8.87
CA ARG A 95 6.94 1.00 -8.51
C ARG A 95 5.49 0.59 -8.27
N ILE A 96 4.88 1.13 -7.23
CA ILE A 96 3.52 0.78 -6.83
C ILE A 96 2.55 1.95 -6.92
N ASN A 97 1.31 1.66 -7.25
CA ASN A 97 0.17 2.53 -7.00
C ASN A 97 -0.95 1.74 -6.32
N ILE A 98 -1.94 2.44 -5.78
CA ILE A 98 -3.14 1.81 -5.25
C ILE A 98 -4.28 2.13 -6.20
N ARG A 99 -5.06 1.12 -6.60
CA ARG A 99 -6.23 1.31 -7.47
C ARG A 99 -7.48 0.89 -6.71
N PHE A 100 -8.48 1.77 -6.73
CA PHE A 100 -9.74 1.57 -6.03
C PHE A 100 -10.84 1.21 -7.01
N TYR A 101 -11.55 0.12 -6.74
CA TYR A 101 -12.67 -0.33 -7.56
C TYR A 101 -13.97 -0.20 -6.73
N GLY A 102 -14.55 1.00 -6.80
CA GLY A 102 -15.79 1.40 -6.17
C GLY A 102 -16.07 2.87 -6.48
N ASN A 103 -17.31 3.33 -6.33
CA ASN A 103 -17.69 4.74 -6.49
C ASN A 103 -17.98 5.33 -5.11
N GLY A 104 -16.98 5.98 -4.50
CA GLY A 104 -17.06 6.45 -3.11
C GLY A 104 -16.84 7.95 -3.00
N SER A 105 -17.47 8.59 -2.01
CA SER A 105 -17.32 10.02 -1.73
C SER A 105 -16.20 10.35 -0.74
N CYS A 106 -15.80 9.38 0.09
CA CYS A 106 -14.78 9.57 1.13
C CYS A 106 -13.93 8.31 1.31
N LEU A 107 -12.63 8.44 1.02
CA LEU A 107 -11.62 7.44 1.32
C LEU A 107 -10.49 8.08 2.13
N SER A 108 -10.09 7.42 3.21
CA SER A 108 -8.86 7.71 3.94
C SER A 108 -7.86 6.60 3.69
N LEU A 109 -6.71 6.93 3.13
CA LEU A 109 -5.62 6.02 2.83
C LEU A 109 -4.33 6.56 3.44
N ILE A 110 -3.59 5.71 4.16
CA ILE A 110 -2.24 6.00 4.63
C ILE A 110 -1.34 4.86 4.18
N LEU A 111 -0.30 5.19 3.43
CA LEU A 111 0.72 4.26 2.99
C LEU A 111 2.04 4.58 3.69
N THR A 112 2.62 3.56 4.32
CA THR A 112 3.86 3.66 5.09
C THR A 112 4.84 2.59 4.64
N GLU A 113 6.06 2.98 4.31
CA GLU A 113 7.17 2.06 4.00
C GLU A 113 7.92 1.71 5.27
N HIS A 114 8.26 0.44 5.41
CA HIS A 114 9.04 -0.13 6.49
C HIS A 114 10.25 -0.86 5.91
N GLY A 115 11.42 -0.69 6.52
CA GLY A 115 12.60 -1.48 6.20
C GLY A 115 13.29 -1.97 7.47
N GLY A 116 13.87 -3.16 7.36
CA GLY A 116 14.63 -3.82 8.41
C GLY A 116 15.57 -4.86 7.80
N ILE A 117 16.69 -5.09 8.48
CA ILE A 117 17.57 -6.24 8.25
C ILE A 117 17.10 -7.28 9.26
N TYR A 118 16.72 -8.47 8.80
CA TYR A 118 16.40 -9.60 9.67
C TYR A 118 17.64 -10.42 9.97
#